data_AF-A0A523LX50-F1
#
_entry.id   AF-A0A523LX50-F1
#
_cell.length_a   1.000
_cell.length_b   1.000
_cell.length_c   1.000
_cell.angle_alpha   90.00
_cell.angle_beta   90.00
_cell.angle_gamma   90.00
#
_symmetry.space_group_name_H-M   'P 1'
#
loop_
_entity.id
_entity.type
_entity.pdbx_description
1 polymer ?
#
loop_
_entity_poly.entity_id
_entity_poly.type
_entity_poly.pdbx_seq_one_letter_code
_entity_poly.pdbx_strand_id
1 'polypeptide(L)'
;MPHHPQYGIEGQQAPEWDVARWFNLPQGEQGLSLRDVAHRVVYLYCFQSWCPGCHHHGFPTLLKVREQFADDPNVVFVAIQTVFEGFDVNTFERAQEVAQQYGLEIPFGHDPGPDGHRSLVMQRYHTAGTPWTVLIDRHGRVQFNDFRADAAEMARMIQDA
;
A
#
# COMPACT_ATOMS: atom_id res chain seq x y z
N MET A 1 26.54 2.51 -19.77
CA MET A 1 25.82 1.40 -19.09
C MET A 1 24.40 1.87 -18.87
N PRO A 2 23.36 1.21 -19.40
CA PRO A 2 21.99 1.57 -19.05
C PRO A 2 21.77 1.15 -17.60
N HIS A 3 21.65 2.15 -16.71
CA HIS A 3 21.21 1.93 -15.34
C HIS A 3 19.80 1.34 -15.41
N HIS A 4 19.64 0.05 -15.11
CA HIS A 4 18.33 -0.47 -14.77
C HIS A 4 17.88 0.31 -13.53
N PRO A 5 16.67 0.92 -13.53
CA PRO A 5 16.17 1.58 -12.34
C PRO A 5 16.10 0.53 -11.23
N GLN A 6 16.80 0.79 -10.12
CA GLN A 6 16.66 0.01 -8.92
C GLN A 6 15.26 0.31 -8.36
N TYR A 7 14.36 -0.67 -8.49
CA TYR A 7 13.02 -0.58 -7.93
C TYR A 7 13.06 -0.85 -6.43
N GLY A 8 12.10 -0.26 -5.73
CA GLY A 8 12.01 -0.33 -4.28
C GLY A 8 13.05 0.52 -3.56
N ILE A 9 12.79 0.73 -2.28
CA ILE A 9 13.59 1.53 -1.35
C ILE A 9 13.85 0.76 -0.05
N GLU A 10 14.00 -0.57 -0.12
CA GLU A 10 14.32 -1.41 1.04
C GLU A 10 15.56 -0.89 1.78
N GLY A 11 15.51 -0.91 3.12
CA GLY A 11 16.52 -0.37 4.03
C GLY A 11 16.45 1.15 4.24
N GLN A 12 15.67 1.87 3.44
CA GLN A 12 15.50 3.33 3.55
C GLN A 12 14.36 3.70 4.50
N GLN A 13 14.32 4.97 4.91
CA GLN A 13 13.19 5.54 5.63
C GLN A 13 11.99 5.69 4.69
N ALA A 14 10.81 5.31 5.15
CA ALA A 14 9.58 5.42 4.41
C ALA A 14 9.27 6.91 4.10
N PRO A 15 9.15 7.29 2.81
CA PRO A 15 8.69 8.62 2.43
C PRO A 15 7.21 8.79 2.74
N GLU A 16 6.79 10.02 3.02
CA GLU A 16 5.38 10.33 3.29
C GLU A 16 4.45 9.95 2.11
N TRP A 17 3.20 9.62 2.41
CA TRP A 17 2.18 9.32 1.39
C TRP A 17 1.51 10.59 0.88
N ASP A 18 1.91 11.04 -0.31
CA ASP A 18 1.17 12.09 -1.02
C ASP A 18 -0.01 11.46 -1.75
N VAL A 19 -1.14 11.39 -1.05
CA VAL A 19 -2.37 10.78 -1.54
C VAL A 19 -3.46 11.85 -1.59
N ALA A 20 -4.16 11.94 -2.72
CA ALA A 20 -5.12 13.00 -2.97
C ALA A 20 -6.41 12.84 -2.16
N ARG A 21 -6.91 11.60 -2.01
CA ARG A 21 -8.15 11.31 -1.30
C ARG A 21 -8.01 10.03 -0.48
N TRP A 22 -8.62 10.03 0.71
CA TRP A 22 -8.66 8.88 1.60
C TRP A 22 -10.10 8.50 1.93
N PHE A 23 -10.31 7.24 2.29
CA PHE A 23 -11.56 6.72 2.86
C PHE A 23 -11.27 5.55 3.83
N ASN A 24 -12.28 5.12 4.56
CA ASN A 24 -12.15 4.13 5.65
C ASN A 24 -11.11 4.53 6.71
N LEU A 25 -11.06 5.83 7.01
CA LEU A 25 -10.24 6.39 8.08
C LEU A 25 -10.99 6.38 9.42
N PRO A 26 -10.27 6.48 10.55
CA PRO A 26 -10.88 6.76 11.84
C PRO A 26 -11.79 7.99 11.81
N GLN A 27 -12.82 7.99 12.65
CA GLN A 27 -13.82 9.05 12.68
C GLN A 27 -13.18 10.43 12.91
N GLY A 28 -13.43 11.37 11.99
CA GLY A 28 -12.93 12.74 12.07
C GLY A 28 -11.67 13.00 11.25
N GLU A 29 -11.00 11.96 10.76
CA GLU A 29 -9.78 12.11 9.96
C GLU A 29 -10.08 12.32 8.46
N GLN A 30 -9.27 13.17 7.82
CA GLN A 30 -9.37 13.51 6.40
C GLN A 30 -8.20 12.93 5.57
N GLY A 31 -7.17 12.43 6.25
CA GLY A 31 -5.99 11.81 5.64
C GLY A 31 -5.27 10.90 6.63
N LEU A 32 -4.28 10.17 6.12
CA LEU A 32 -3.39 9.33 6.92
C LEU A 32 -1.94 9.67 6.58
N SER A 33 -1.13 9.90 7.60
CA SER A 33 0.31 10.15 7.48
C SER A 33 1.13 9.09 8.22
N LEU A 34 2.42 9.00 7.90
CA LEU A 34 3.37 8.14 8.62
C LEU A 34 3.51 8.53 10.10
N ARG A 35 3.23 9.78 10.46
CA ARG A 35 3.22 10.22 11.87
C ARG A 35 2.06 9.61 12.65
N ASP A 36 0.91 9.49 12.03
CA ASP A 36 -0.29 8.90 12.66
C ASP A 36 -0.06 7.43 12.98
N VAL A 37 0.73 6.74 12.14
CA VAL A 37 1.10 5.33 12.29
C VAL A 37 2.50 5.12 12.87
N ALA A 38 3.10 6.15 13.47
CA ALA A 38 4.43 6.04 14.06
C ALA A 38 4.48 4.94 15.13
N HIS A 39 5.63 4.27 15.24
CA HIS A 39 5.89 3.18 16.19
C HIS A 39 5.07 1.90 15.96
N ARG A 40 4.31 1.83 14.86
CA ARG A 40 3.57 0.65 14.43
C ARG A 40 4.21 0.05 13.17
N VAL A 41 4.05 -1.24 12.99
CA VAL A 41 4.40 -1.92 11.74
C VAL A 41 3.32 -1.58 10.71
N VAL A 42 3.71 -1.15 9.52
CA VAL A 42 2.76 -0.81 8.44
C VAL A 42 2.90 -1.79 7.30
N TYR A 43 1.81 -2.47 6.97
CA TYR A 43 1.65 -3.21 5.73
C TYR A 43 0.96 -2.30 4.70
N LEU A 44 1.74 -1.75 3.79
CA LEU A 44 1.25 -0.92 2.69
C LEU A 44 1.07 -1.78 1.43
N TYR A 45 -0.12 -1.74 0.85
CA TYR A 45 -0.44 -2.43 -0.39
C TYR A 45 -0.83 -1.45 -1.50
N CYS A 46 -0.03 -1.41 -2.56
CA CYS A 46 -0.29 -0.60 -3.75
C CYS A 46 -0.99 -1.43 -4.83
N PHE A 47 -2.10 -0.91 -5.35
CA PHE A 47 -2.93 -1.62 -6.33
C PHE A 47 -3.51 -0.71 -7.42
N GLN A 48 -4.03 -1.33 -8.46
CA GLN A 48 -4.94 -0.71 -9.43
C GLN A 48 -6.20 -1.58 -9.51
N SER A 49 -7.37 -0.97 -9.58
CA SER A 49 -8.66 -1.66 -9.52
C SER A 49 -8.93 -2.62 -10.69
N TRP A 50 -8.21 -2.47 -11.79
CA TRP A 50 -8.33 -3.35 -12.95
C TRP A 50 -7.23 -4.41 -13.04
N CYS A 51 -6.23 -4.38 -12.14
CA CYS A 51 -5.03 -5.17 -12.26
C CYS A 51 -5.30 -6.62 -11.87
N PRO A 52 -5.20 -7.60 -12.80
CA PRO A 52 -5.46 -8.99 -12.48
C PRO A 52 -4.54 -9.50 -11.36
N GLY A 53 -3.25 -9.13 -11.39
CA GLY A 53 -2.29 -9.51 -10.35
C GLY A 53 -2.73 -9.06 -8.96
N CYS A 54 -3.33 -7.87 -8.84
CA CYS A 54 -3.89 -7.38 -7.58
C CYS A 54 -5.01 -8.29 -7.06
N HIS A 55 -5.91 -8.73 -7.93
CA HIS A 55 -7.07 -9.54 -7.54
C HIS A 55 -6.73 -11.02 -7.31
N HIS A 56 -5.79 -11.57 -8.08
CA HIS A 56 -5.41 -12.98 -8.02
C HIS A 56 -4.38 -13.29 -6.93
N HIS A 57 -3.50 -12.33 -6.60
CA HIS A 57 -2.38 -12.56 -5.67
C HIS A 57 -2.32 -11.53 -4.54
N GLY A 58 -2.40 -10.23 -4.84
CA GLY A 58 -2.16 -9.18 -3.86
C GLY A 58 -3.23 -9.10 -2.75
N PHE A 59 -4.50 -8.91 -3.10
CA PHE A 59 -5.60 -8.89 -2.13
C PHE A 59 -5.74 -10.19 -1.33
N PRO A 60 -5.67 -11.39 -1.95
CA PRO A 60 -5.65 -12.64 -1.20
C PRO A 60 -4.50 -12.72 -0.18
N THR A 61 -3.32 -12.21 -0.51
CA THR A 61 -2.17 -12.18 0.41
C THR A 61 -2.42 -11.20 1.55
N LEU A 62 -2.89 -9.98 1.24
CA LEU A 62 -3.27 -8.98 2.24
C LEU A 62 -4.28 -9.54 3.24
N LEU A 63 -5.34 -10.22 2.77
CA LEU A 63 -6.37 -10.79 3.64
C LEU A 63 -5.80 -11.86 4.57
N LYS A 64 -4.99 -12.79 4.07
CA LYS A 64 -4.34 -13.84 4.88
C LYS A 64 -3.41 -13.28 5.96
N VAL A 65 -2.69 -12.20 5.66
CA VAL A 65 -1.84 -11.54 6.66
C VAL A 65 -2.72 -10.81 7.67
N ARG A 66 -3.73 -10.06 7.21
CA ARG A 66 -4.66 -9.35 8.10
C ARG A 66 -5.40 -10.28 9.05
N GLU A 67 -5.82 -11.47 8.62
CA GLU A 67 -6.45 -12.47 9.51
C GLU A 67 -5.62 -12.80 10.76
N GLN A 68 -4.29 -12.66 10.70
CA GLN A 68 -3.39 -12.94 11.83
C GLN A 68 -3.15 -11.73 12.73
N PHE A 69 -3.29 -10.51 12.21
CA PHE A 69 -2.89 -9.28 12.92
C PHE A 69 -4.01 -8.23 13.02
N ALA A 70 -5.25 -8.54 12.61
CA ALA A 70 -6.36 -7.59 12.61
C ALA A 70 -6.65 -7.02 14.00
N ASP A 71 -6.42 -7.81 15.06
CA ASP A 71 -6.62 -7.43 16.45
C ASP A 71 -5.34 -6.89 17.12
N ASP A 72 -4.21 -6.81 16.40
CA ASP A 72 -2.97 -6.27 16.95
C ASP A 72 -2.92 -4.75 16.75
N PRO A 73 -3.00 -3.93 17.81
CA PRO A 73 -2.96 -2.48 17.70
C PRO A 73 -1.61 -1.95 17.19
N ASN A 74 -0.57 -2.77 17.16
CA ASN A 74 0.76 -2.42 16.69
C ASN A 74 0.95 -2.64 15.18
N VAL A 75 -0.05 -3.18 14.47
CA VAL A 75 0.01 -3.42 13.02
C VAL A 75 -1.05 -2.60 12.33
N VAL A 76 -0.67 -1.90 11.27
CA VAL A 76 -1.57 -1.08 10.45
C VAL A 76 -1.54 -1.57 9.02
N PHE A 77 -2.69 -1.91 8.48
CA PHE A 77 -2.86 -2.22 7.07
C PHE A 77 -3.34 -0.98 6.33
N VAL A 78 -2.68 -0.64 5.24
CA VAL A 78 -3.03 0.51 4.39
C VAL A 78 -3.04 0.06 2.95
N ALA A 79 -4.08 0.40 2.20
CA ALA A 79 -4.12 0.15 0.77
C ALA A 79 -4.13 1.46 -0.01
N ILE A 80 -3.31 1.61 -1.04
CA ILE A 80 -3.28 2.82 -1.88
C ILE A 80 -3.47 2.41 -3.33
N GLN A 81 -4.50 2.97 -3.98
CA GLN A 81 -4.65 2.85 -5.42
C GLN A 81 -3.66 3.79 -6.10
N THR A 82 -2.55 3.25 -6.59
CA THR A 82 -1.48 4.02 -7.26
C THR A 82 -1.71 4.01 -8.76
N VAL A 83 -2.24 5.10 -9.32
CA VAL A 83 -2.57 5.18 -10.74
C VAL A 83 -1.36 5.63 -11.55
N PHE A 84 -1.01 4.86 -12.57
CA PHE A 84 0.03 5.24 -13.55
C PHE A 84 -0.40 4.98 -15.00
N GLU A 85 -1.56 4.36 -15.18
CA GLU A 85 -2.24 4.08 -16.44
C GLU A 85 -3.74 3.86 -16.17
N GLY A 86 -4.56 3.93 -17.22
CA GLY A 86 -6.01 3.73 -17.12
C GLY A 86 -6.68 4.67 -16.10
N PHE A 87 -6.35 5.97 -16.15
CA PHE A 87 -6.79 6.99 -15.19
C PHE A 87 -8.33 7.12 -15.11
N ASP A 88 -9.02 6.86 -16.21
CA ASP A 88 -10.47 6.84 -16.34
C ASP A 88 -11.13 5.61 -15.72
N VAL A 89 -10.39 4.51 -15.56
CA VAL A 89 -10.87 3.25 -14.97
C VAL A 89 -10.48 3.13 -13.50
N ASN A 90 -9.28 3.58 -13.15
CA ASN A 90 -8.75 3.55 -11.79
C ASN A 90 -9.19 4.79 -11.01
N THR A 91 -10.49 5.02 -10.86
CA THR A 91 -11.06 6.17 -10.15
C THR A 91 -11.13 5.95 -8.63
N PHE A 92 -11.39 7.02 -7.88
CA PHE A 92 -11.63 6.93 -6.43
C PHE A 92 -12.81 6.02 -6.10
N GLU A 93 -13.90 6.14 -6.84
CA GLU A 93 -15.12 5.35 -6.66
C GLU A 93 -14.83 3.87 -6.89
N ARG A 94 -13.98 3.56 -7.88
CA ARG A 94 -13.55 2.19 -8.14
C ARG A 94 -12.69 1.62 -7.01
N ALA A 95 -11.85 2.44 -6.36
CA ALA A 95 -11.13 2.01 -5.16
C ALA A 95 -12.10 1.66 -4.02
N GLN A 96 -13.18 2.44 -3.84
CA GLN A 96 -14.21 2.16 -2.84
C GLN A 96 -14.96 0.85 -3.13
N GLU A 97 -15.30 0.60 -4.39
CA GLU A 97 -15.91 -0.67 -4.82
C GLU A 97 -14.98 -1.86 -4.53
N VAL A 98 -13.68 -1.73 -4.79
CA VAL A 98 -12.71 -2.79 -4.47
C VAL A 98 -12.62 -3.03 -2.96
N ALA A 99 -12.59 -1.99 -2.14
CA ALA A 99 -12.60 -2.15 -0.68
C ALA A 99 -13.86 -2.91 -0.20
N GLN A 100 -15.03 -2.58 -0.74
CA GLN A 100 -16.28 -3.29 -0.45
C GLN A 100 -16.26 -4.74 -0.93
N GLN A 101 -15.77 -4.97 -2.15
CA GLN A 101 -15.66 -6.31 -2.75
C GLN A 101 -14.85 -7.27 -1.87
N TYR A 102 -13.81 -6.78 -1.20
CA TYR A 102 -12.96 -7.58 -0.31
C TYR A 102 -13.32 -7.46 1.18
N GLY A 103 -14.38 -6.73 1.53
CA GLY A 103 -14.78 -6.53 2.93
C GLY A 103 -13.70 -5.86 3.79
N LEU A 104 -12.92 -4.96 3.19
CA LEU A 104 -11.78 -4.32 3.84
C LEU A 104 -12.18 -2.98 4.46
N GLU A 105 -12.19 -2.93 5.79
CA GLU A 105 -12.43 -1.72 6.60
C GLU A 105 -11.12 -1.11 7.12
N ILE A 106 -10.08 -1.11 6.29
CA ILE A 106 -8.78 -0.48 6.56
C ILE A 106 -8.69 0.87 5.84
N PRO A 107 -7.76 1.77 6.20
CA PRO A 107 -7.50 2.98 5.42
C PRO A 107 -7.19 2.68 3.95
N PHE A 108 -7.93 3.32 3.04
CA PHE A 108 -7.65 3.33 1.62
C PHE A 108 -7.31 4.73 1.12
N GLY A 109 -6.22 4.83 0.37
CA GLY A 109 -5.80 6.01 -0.35
C GLY A 109 -6.03 5.88 -1.85
N HIS A 110 -6.28 7.01 -2.51
CA HIS A 110 -6.29 7.12 -3.95
C HIS A 110 -5.29 8.19 -4.39
N ASP A 111 -4.25 7.74 -5.09
CA ASP A 111 -3.21 8.58 -5.66
C ASP A 111 -3.30 8.53 -7.19
N PRO A 112 -4.02 9.48 -7.82
CA PRO A 112 -4.14 9.56 -9.27
C PRO A 112 -2.86 10.10 -9.94
N GLY A 113 -1.89 10.59 -9.16
CA GLY A 113 -0.81 11.44 -9.66
C GLY A 113 -1.29 12.83 -10.13
N PRO A 114 -0.38 13.81 -10.22
CA PRO A 114 -0.71 15.15 -10.72
C PRO A 114 -0.81 15.15 -12.25
N ASP A 115 -1.83 15.81 -12.81
CA ASP A 115 -1.94 16.14 -14.24
C ASP A 115 -1.72 14.96 -15.22
N GLY A 116 -2.18 13.76 -14.85
CA GLY A 116 -2.02 12.55 -15.67
C GLY A 116 -0.61 11.93 -15.64
N HIS A 117 0.25 12.41 -14.73
CA HIS A 117 1.49 11.72 -14.39
C HIS A 117 1.22 10.54 -13.45
N ARG A 118 2.18 9.63 -13.38
CA ARG A 118 2.12 8.49 -12.44
C ARG A 118 2.05 8.95 -10.99
N SER A 119 1.36 8.15 -10.17
CA SER A 119 1.26 8.23 -8.72
C SER A 119 2.54 8.73 -8.04
N LEU A 120 2.39 9.67 -7.10
CA LEU A 120 3.47 10.19 -6.29
C LEU A 120 4.02 9.13 -5.33
N VAL A 121 3.16 8.27 -4.78
CA VAL A 121 3.58 7.10 -3.98
C VAL A 121 4.46 6.17 -4.81
N MET A 122 4.06 5.84 -6.04
CA MET A 122 4.88 5.05 -6.97
C MET A 122 6.24 5.69 -7.22
N GLN A 123 6.29 7.02 -7.41
CA GLN A 123 7.53 7.75 -7.59
C GLN A 123 8.43 7.72 -6.36
N ARG A 124 7.88 7.89 -5.17
CA ARG A 124 8.64 7.98 -3.91
C ARG A 124 9.14 6.62 -3.43
N TYR A 125 8.34 5.58 -3.59
CA TYR A 125 8.69 4.22 -3.19
C TYR A 125 9.43 3.45 -4.28
N HIS A 126 9.66 4.08 -5.44
CA HIS A 126 10.31 3.48 -6.60
C HIS A 126 9.62 2.17 -7.03
N THR A 127 8.29 2.10 -6.92
CA THR A 127 7.56 0.89 -7.30
C THR A 127 7.55 0.76 -8.82
N ALA A 128 7.62 -0.48 -9.31
CA ALA A 128 7.67 -0.75 -10.75
C ALA A 128 6.28 -0.92 -11.39
N GLY A 129 5.22 -0.99 -10.58
CA GLY A 129 3.85 -1.23 -11.02
C GLY A 129 2.97 -1.74 -9.88
N THR A 130 1.94 -2.51 -10.22
CA THR A 130 1.03 -3.16 -9.26
C THR A 130 0.80 -4.62 -9.64
N PRO A 131 0.50 -5.54 -8.68
CA PRO A 131 0.45 -5.33 -7.23
C PRO A 131 1.83 -5.05 -6.64
N TRP A 132 1.91 -4.24 -5.60
CA TRP A 132 3.18 -3.98 -4.94
C TRP A 132 2.98 -3.86 -3.43
N THR A 133 3.82 -4.53 -2.65
CA THR A 133 3.72 -4.53 -1.19
C THR A 133 4.95 -3.86 -0.60
N VAL A 134 4.72 -3.03 0.42
CA VAL A 134 5.76 -2.41 1.23
C VAL A 134 5.50 -2.73 2.69
N LEU A 135 6.51 -3.26 3.38
CA LEU A 135 6.47 -3.43 4.84
C LEU A 135 7.35 -2.37 5.48
N ILE A 136 6.81 -1.65 6.46
CA ILE A 136 7.50 -0.60 7.21
C ILE A 136 7.55 -1.03 8.67
N ASP A 137 8.73 -1.01 9.28
CA ASP A 137 8.90 -1.34 10.69
C ASP A 137 8.49 -0.20 11.64
N ARG A 138 8.55 -0.45 12.95
CA ARG A 138 8.20 0.52 13.99
C ARG A 138 9.11 1.75 14.03
N HIS A 139 10.25 1.71 13.34
CA HIS A 139 11.21 2.80 13.21
C HIS A 139 11.05 3.57 11.90
N GLY A 140 10.00 3.28 11.13
CA GLY A 140 9.71 3.91 9.85
C GLY A 140 10.61 3.43 8.71
N ARG A 141 11.38 2.34 8.88
CA ARG A 141 12.24 1.79 7.82
C ARG A 141 11.50 0.76 7.00
N VAL A 142 11.74 0.79 5.70
CA VAL A 142 11.19 -0.17 4.75
C VAL A 142 11.97 -1.48 4.85
N GLN A 143 11.28 -2.55 5.25
CA GLN A 143 11.84 -3.90 5.40
C GLN A 143 11.51 -4.81 4.21
N PHE A 144 10.43 -4.52 3.47
CA PHE A 144 10.05 -5.22 2.24
C PHE A 144 9.53 -4.23 1.21
N ASN A 145 9.83 -4.42 -0.07
CA ASN A 145 9.43 -3.50 -1.14
C ASN A 145 9.45 -4.18 -2.52
N ASP A 146 8.45 -5.01 -2.83
CA ASP A 146 8.42 -5.79 -4.10
C ASP A 146 6.98 -6.24 -4.49
N PHE A 147 6.85 -6.81 -5.70
CA PHE A 147 5.65 -7.45 -6.25
C PHE A 147 5.27 -8.76 -5.53
N ARG A 148 6.27 -9.50 -5.05
CA ARG A 148 6.13 -10.91 -4.65
C ARG A 148 6.02 -11.08 -3.15
N ALA A 149 4.99 -10.51 -2.54
CA ALA A 149 4.69 -10.78 -1.14
C ALA A 149 4.13 -12.21 -0.97
N ASP A 150 4.78 -13.00 -0.12
CA ASP A 150 4.23 -14.26 0.40
C ASP A 150 3.63 -14.04 1.80
N ALA A 151 2.45 -14.62 2.07
CA ALA A 151 1.74 -14.36 3.31
C ALA A 151 2.51 -14.86 4.56
N ALA A 152 3.20 -16.00 4.48
CA ALA A 152 3.95 -16.54 5.61
C ALA A 152 5.22 -15.73 5.86
N GLU A 153 5.90 -15.31 4.78
CA GLU A 153 7.04 -14.41 4.89
C GLU A 153 6.65 -13.06 5.50
N MET A 154 5.57 -12.43 5.01
CA MET A 154 5.08 -11.17 5.53
C MET A 154 4.69 -11.27 7.01
N ALA A 155 4.02 -12.36 7.41
CA ALA A 155 3.67 -12.59 8.81
C ALA A 155 4.93 -12.70 9.69
N ARG A 156 5.96 -13.43 9.23
CA ARG A 156 7.23 -13.54 9.95
C ARG A 156 7.90 -12.17 10.08
N MET A 157 7.97 -11.40 8.99
CA MET A 157 8.59 -10.08 9.02
C MET A 157 7.84 -9.09 9.92
N ILE A 158 6.51 -9.17 10.01
CA ILE A 158 5.72 -8.35 10.95
C ILE A 158 6.06 -8.70 12.41
N GLN A 159 6.28 -9.98 12.72
CA GLN A 159 6.65 -10.42 14.07
C GLN A 159 8.07 -10.00 14.45
N ASP A 160 8.98 -9.90 13.47
CA ASP A 160 10.38 -9.54 13.66
C ASP A 160 10.62 -8.00 13.68
N ALA A 161 9.59 -7.18 13.39
CA ALA A 161 9.69 -5.73 13.13
C ALA A 161 9.34 -4.79 14.31
#